data_AF-A0A6P0YXJ9-F1
#
_entry.id   AF-A0A6P0YXJ9-F1
#
_cell.length_a   1.000
_cell.length_b   1.000
_cell.length_c   1.000
_cell.angle_alpha   90.00
_cell.angle_beta   90.00
_cell.angle_gamma   90.00
#
_symmetry.space_group_name_H-M   'P 1'
#
loop_
_entity.id
_entity.type
_entity.pdbx_description
1 polymer ?
#
loop_
_entity_poly.entity_id
_entity_poly.type
_entity_poly.pdbx_seq_one_letter_code
_entity_poly.pdbx_strand_id
1 'polypeptide(L)'
;MATITGTAADDFLNGSLEDDLILGDAGNDTARGGEGNDTIRGADGNDDLLGEIGNDTLFGNDGNDTLSGEDGDDQLTGGQGSDVLRGGRGEDFLKGSQGDDRLIGGANADRLLGGSGNDELFGGNGADLVFGGSGNDVLRGGNGADELQGDNGNDNLAGNKGADDLRGGSGNDILRGGSGRDTLLGGDGDDTLLGGSGNDFLLGNLDNDRLTGAAGADTFGLSSGTGQSTITDFVDGVDRIALFDFSVDPNAQGFALGFSSLAIAQVGNDTTITLNGDLLATLANVQANTITVADFTTTVPDLT
;
A
#
# COMPACT_ATOMS: atom_id res chain seq x y z
N MET A 1 -26.31 26.16 -8.19
CA MET A 1 -26.54 25.68 -6.82
C MET A 1 -28.00 25.71 -6.46
N ALA A 2 -28.76 24.72 -6.96
CA ALA A 2 -30.06 24.39 -6.41
C ALA A 2 -29.89 23.50 -5.16
N THR A 3 -30.96 23.31 -4.40
CA THR A 3 -30.97 22.40 -3.25
C THR A 3 -32.16 21.46 -3.40
N ILE A 4 -31.87 20.16 -3.33
CA ILE A 4 -32.84 19.06 -3.42
C ILE A 4 -32.76 18.30 -2.10
N THR A 5 -33.91 18.03 -1.49
CA THR A 5 -33.98 17.37 -0.19
C THR A 5 -35.03 16.28 -0.26
N GLY A 6 -34.62 15.06 0.08
CA GLY A 6 -35.47 13.91 0.28
C GLY A 6 -36.25 13.99 1.59
N THR A 7 -36.72 12.84 2.01
CA THR A 7 -37.56 12.57 3.15
C THR A 7 -36.97 11.40 3.93
N ALA A 8 -37.58 11.02 5.05
CA ALA A 8 -37.12 9.86 5.82
C ALA A 8 -37.51 8.49 5.18
N ALA A 9 -37.71 8.43 3.88
CA ALA A 9 -38.06 7.23 3.13
C ALA A 9 -37.25 7.17 1.85
N ASP A 10 -37.08 5.97 1.30
CA ASP A 10 -36.34 5.74 0.05
C ASP A 10 -36.78 6.71 -1.08
N ASP A 11 -35.88 7.60 -1.47
CA ASP A 11 -36.08 8.67 -2.42
C ASP A 11 -35.25 8.50 -3.71
N PHE A 12 -35.71 9.15 -4.79
CA PHE A 12 -34.97 9.26 -6.05
C PHE A 12 -34.76 10.73 -6.38
N LEU A 13 -33.53 11.20 -6.19
CA LEU A 13 -33.14 12.60 -6.27
C LEU A 13 -32.26 12.83 -7.50
N ASN A 14 -32.54 13.86 -8.29
CA ASN A 14 -31.74 14.20 -9.48
C ASN A 14 -31.44 15.69 -9.49
N GLY A 15 -30.17 16.02 -9.57
CA GLY A 15 -29.68 17.36 -9.86
C GLY A 15 -29.86 17.73 -11.32
N SER A 16 -29.13 18.76 -11.71
CA SER A 16 -29.32 19.52 -12.92
C SER A 16 -28.06 19.51 -13.79
N LEU A 17 -27.81 20.60 -14.52
CA LEU A 17 -26.58 20.79 -15.30
C LEU A 17 -25.68 21.87 -14.66
N GLU A 18 -26.03 22.31 -13.46
CA GLU A 18 -25.28 23.25 -12.64
C GLU A 18 -24.99 22.57 -11.31
N ASP A 19 -23.97 23.05 -10.59
CA ASP A 19 -23.69 22.64 -9.21
C ASP A 19 -24.98 22.56 -8.37
N ASP A 20 -25.15 21.50 -7.61
CA ASP A 20 -26.33 21.21 -6.79
C ASP A 20 -25.94 20.71 -5.40
N LEU A 21 -26.85 20.92 -4.43
CA LEU A 21 -26.79 20.30 -3.11
C LEU A 21 -27.94 19.31 -2.98
N ILE A 22 -27.63 18.02 -2.88
CA ILE A 22 -28.60 16.94 -2.74
C ILE A 22 -28.48 16.31 -1.36
N LEU A 23 -29.60 16.21 -0.63
CA LEU A 23 -29.69 15.66 0.71
C LEU A 23 -30.71 14.51 0.73
N GLY A 24 -30.30 13.28 1.02
CA GLY A 24 -31.14 12.08 1.14
C GLY A 24 -32.04 12.13 2.38
N ASP A 25 -31.43 12.31 3.56
CA ASP A 25 -32.05 12.19 4.90
C ASP A 25 -32.00 10.72 5.38
N ALA A 26 -33.09 10.12 5.81
CA ALA A 26 -33.08 8.70 6.19
C ALA A 26 -33.74 7.86 5.10
N GLY A 27 -33.31 6.62 4.91
CA GLY A 27 -33.86 5.75 3.88
C GLY A 27 -32.75 5.18 3.02
N ASN A 28 -33.09 4.28 2.10
CA ASN A 28 -32.13 3.84 1.09
C ASN A 28 -32.38 4.68 -0.16
N ASP A 29 -31.62 5.74 -0.33
CA ASP A 29 -31.84 6.75 -1.35
C ASP A 29 -31.00 6.49 -2.60
N THR A 30 -31.47 7.00 -3.73
CA THR A 30 -30.68 7.11 -4.95
C THR A 30 -30.57 8.56 -5.35
N ALA A 31 -29.35 9.07 -5.45
CA ALA A 31 -29.08 10.45 -5.83
C ALA A 31 -28.12 10.54 -7.02
N ARG A 32 -28.41 11.46 -7.94
CA ARG A 32 -27.58 11.78 -9.12
C ARG A 32 -27.30 13.27 -9.17
N GLY A 33 -26.03 13.65 -9.24
CA GLY A 33 -25.58 15.04 -9.38
C GLY A 33 -25.94 15.60 -10.76
N GLY A 34 -25.36 15.01 -11.81
CA GLY A 34 -25.59 15.43 -13.19
C GLY A 34 -24.34 16.08 -13.77
N GLU A 35 -24.49 17.25 -14.40
CA GLU A 35 -23.30 18.06 -14.73
C GLU A 35 -23.13 19.14 -13.67
N GLY A 36 -21.88 19.48 -13.34
CA GLY A 36 -21.56 20.52 -12.37
C GLY A 36 -20.70 19.97 -11.24
N ASN A 37 -20.33 20.81 -10.29
CA ASN A 37 -19.62 20.36 -9.10
C ASN A 37 -20.63 20.21 -7.96
N ASP A 38 -21.12 19.01 -7.77
CA ASP A 38 -22.24 18.71 -6.89
C ASP A 38 -21.79 18.30 -5.50
N THR A 39 -22.69 18.48 -4.52
CA THR A 39 -22.53 17.93 -3.18
C THR A 39 -23.72 17.05 -2.88
N ILE A 40 -23.47 15.77 -2.64
CA ILE A 40 -24.49 14.77 -2.37
C ILE A 40 -24.26 14.17 -0.97
N ARG A 41 -25.31 14.10 -0.14
CA ARG A 41 -25.28 13.44 1.16
C ARG A 41 -26.40 12.42 1.24
N GLY A 42 -26.07 11.15 1.46
CA GLY A 42 -27.02 10.07 1.71
C GLY A 42 -27.69 10.22 3.08
N ALA A 43 -26.86 10.13 4.13
CA ALA A 43 -27.16 10.24 5.55
C ALA A 43 -27.45 8.88 6.22
N ASP A 44 -28.68 8.56 6.63
CA ASP A 44 -28.94 7.27 7.30
C ASP A 44 -29.53 6.27 6.31
N GLY A 45 -28.90 5.12 6.11
CA GLY A 45 -29.39 4.03 5.27
C GLY A 45 -28.36 3.59 4.23
N ASN A 46 -28.75 2.69 3.34
CA ASN A 46 -27.84 2.20 2.30
C ASN A 46 -28.13 2.93 0.99
N ASP A 47 -27.30 3.90 0.66
CA ASP A 47 -27.54 4.86 -0.41
C ASP A 47 -26.73 4.56 -1.68
N ASP A 48 -27.31 4.86 -2.84
CA ASP A 48 -26.66 4.83 -4.15
C ASP A 48 -26.44 6.28 -4.66
N LEU A 49 -25.21 6.78 -4.57
CA LEU A 49 -24.85 8.16 -4.90
C LEU A 49 -23.96 8.24 -6.16
N LEU A 50 -24.35 9.02 -7.15
CA LEU A 50 -23.59 9.23 -8.39
C LEU A 50 -23.33 10.73 -8.62
N GLY A 51 -22.07 11.12 -8.78
CA GLY A 51 -21.64 12.47 -9.16
C GLY A 51 -21.95 12.78 -10.63
N GLU A 52 -21.45 11.92 -11.52
CA GLU A 52 -21.55 12.00 -12.98
C GLU A 52 -20.47 12.89 -13.63
N ILE A 53 -20.73 14.15 -13.98
CA ILE A 53 -19.73 15.00 -14.66
C ILE A 53 -19.42 16.22 -13.81
N GLY A 54 -18.16 16.34 -13.42
CA GLY A 54 -17.62 17.47 -12.69
C GLY A 54 -16.87 17.02 -11.47
N ASN A 55 -16.42 17.97 -10.65
CA ASN A 55 -15.65 17.66 -9.44
C ASN A 55 -16.62 17.62 -8.26
N ASP A 56 -17.09 16.43 -7.93
CA ASP A 56 -18.18 16.21 -7.00
C ASP A 56 -17.70 15.89 -5.58
N THR A 57 -18.59 16.06 -4.61
CA THR A 57 -18.37 15.67 -3.23
C THR A 57 -19.53 14.82 -2.72
N LEU A 58 -19.27 13.53 -2.47
CA LEU A 58 -20.26 12.55 -2.05
C LEU A 58 -19.98 12.06 -0.63
N PHE A 59 -21.02 12.01 0.21
CA PHE A 59 -20.98 11.48 1.57
C PHE A 59 -22.07 10.42 1.75
N GLY A 60 -21.70 9.17 2.03
CA GLY A 60 -22.65 8.11 2.41
C GLY A 60 -23.22 8.34 3.81
N ASN A 61 -22.33 8.46 4.78
CA ASN A 61 -22.54 8.55 6.23
C ASN A 61 -22.86 7.19 6.86
N ASP A 62 -24.08 6.92 7.34
CA ASP A 62 -24.38 5.73 8.14
C ASP A 62 -25.09 4.68 7.28
N GLY A 63 -24.46 3.53 7.06
CA GLY A 63 -25.04 2.42 6.31
C GLY A 63 -24.02 1.83 5.33
N ASN A 64 -24.47 0.91 4.49
CA ASN A 64 -23.60 0.30 3.48
C ASN A 64 -23.89 0.97 2.13
N ASP A 65 -23.09 1.96 1.79
CA ASP A 65 -23.34 2.87 0.68
C ASP A 65 -22.57 2.48 -0.58
N THR A 66 -23.07 2.90 -1.74
CA THR A 66 -22.36 2.84 -3.01
C THR A 66 -22.21 4.24 -3.59
N LEU A 67 -20.98 4.72 -3.70
CA LEU A 67 -20.64 6.04 -4.21
C LEU A 67 -19.83 5.91 -5.52
N SER A 68 -20.18 6.69 -6.54
CA SER A 68 -19.44 6.79 -7.81
C SER A 68 -19.25 8.26 -8.20
N GLY A 69 -18.00 8.70 -8.38
CA GLY A 69 -17.67 10.05 -8.87
C GLY A 69 -17.91 10.18 -10.37
N GLU A 70 -17.38 9.22 -11.14
CA GLU A 70 -17.39 9.15 -12.61
C GLU A 70 -16.36 10.06 -13.29
N ASP A 71 -16.73 11.22 -13.86
CA ASP A 71 -15.80 12.08 -14.60
C ASP A 71 -15.49 13.36 -13.84
N GLY A 72 -14.25 13.54 -13.38
CA GLY A 72 -13.78 14.74 -12.70
C GLY A 72 -12.87 14.38 -11.53
N ASP A 73 -12.37 15.39 -10.82
CA ASP A 73 -11.56 15.15 -9.62
C ASP A 73 -12.49 15.14 -8.39
N ASP A 74 -12.88 13.95 -7.96
CA ASP A 74 -13.97 13.74 -7.01
C ASP A 74 -13.51 13.51 -5.56
N GLN A 75 -14.39 13.82 -4.61
CA GLN A 75 -14.20 13.53 -3.18
C GLN A 75 -15.32 12.64 -2.66
N LEU A 76 -15.01 11.39 -2.34
CA LEU A 76 -15.96 10.40 -1.84
C LEU A 76 -15.62 10.01 -0.40
N THR A 77 -16.61 10.03 0.48
CA THR A 77 -16.51 9.50 1.84
C THR A 77 -17.66 8.54 2.13
N GLY A 78 -17.33 7.28 2.45
CA GLY A 78 -18.27 6.24 2.84
C GLY A 78 -18.92 6.57 4.17
N GLY A 79 -18.24 6.25 5.28
CA GLY A 79 -18.68 6.64 6.62
C GLY A 79 -18.65 5.47 7.60
N GLN A 80 -19.80 5.10 8.14
CA GLN A 80 -19.98 3.91 8.97
C GLN A 80 -20.67 2.83 8.15
N GLY A 81 -20.05 1.67 8.01
CA GLY A 81 -20.63 0.53 7.31
C GLY A 81 -19.65 -0.05 6.32
N SER A 82 -20.08 -1.03 5.53
CA SER A 82 -19.25 -1.59 4.48
C SER A 82 -19.60 -0.94 3.16
N ASP A 83 -18.80 0.03 2.75
CA ASP A 83 -19.07 0.91 1.62
C ASP A 83 -18.35 0.47 0.34
N VAL A 84 -18.88 0.89 -0.80
CA VAL A 84 -18.25 0.72 -2.12
C VAL A 84 -18.06 2.10 -2.76
N LEU A 85 -16.81 2.53 -2.90
CA LEU A 85 -16.46 3.82 -3.48
C LEU A 85 -15.73 3.64 -4.82
N ARG A 86 -16.09 4.43 -5.83
CA ARG A 86 -15.46 4.45 -7.16
C ARG A 86 -15.17 5.88 -7.57
N GLY A 87 -13.90 6.22 -7.79
CA GLY A 87 -13.48 7.53 -8.30
C GLY A 87 -13.91 7.69 -9.75
N GLY A 88 -13.23 6.97 -10.65
CA GLY A 88 -13.57 6.94 -12.07
C GLY A 88 -12.43 7.50 -12.91
N ARG A 89 -12.67 8.64 -13.57
CA ARG A 89 -11.67 9.39 -14.32
C ARG A 89 -11.38 10.69 -13.59
N GLY A 90 -10.13 10.90 -13.20
CA GLY A 90 -9.67 12.16 -12.63
C GLY A 90 -8.68 11.88 -11.53
N GLU A 91 -8.22 12.89 -10.80
CA GLU A 91 -7.44 12.67 -9.59
C GLU A 91 -8.38 12.64 -8.39
N ASP A 92 -8.77 11.43 -7.96
CA ASP A 92 -9.85 11.25 -6.99
C ASP A 92 -9.32 11.08 -5.56
N PHE A 93 -10.14 11.52 -4.58
CA PHE A 93 -9.93 11.25 -3.16
C PHE A 93 -11.06 10.40 -2.60
N LEU A 94 -10.73 9.17 -2.19
CA LEU A 94 -11.68 8.20 -1.63
C LEU A 94 -11.33 7.88 -0.18
N LYS A 95 -12.34 7.87 0.69
CA LYS A 95 -12.20 7.51 2.10
C LYS A 95 -13.33 6.59 2.57
N GLY A 96 -13.01 5.36 2.94
CA GLY A 96 -13.96 4.38 3.51
C GLY A 96 -14.44 4.78 4.90
N SER A 97 -13.49 4.95 5.82
CA SER A 97 -13.66 5.31 7.24
C SER A 97 -13.86 4.12 8.19
N GLN A 98 -15.09 3.69 8.49
CA GLN A 98 -15.34 2.61 9.46
C GLN A 98 -16.12 1.49 8.80
N GLY A 99 -15.60 0.27 8.87
CA GLY A 99 -16.22 -0.96 8.36
C GLY A 99 -15.33 -1.57 7.29
N ASP A 100 -15.71 -2.75 6.79
CA ASP A 100 -14.93 -3.42 5.74
C ASP A 100 -15.30 -2.80 4.38
N ASP A 101 -14.46 -1.91 3.87
CA ASP A 101 -14.75 -1.05 2.71
C ASP A 101 -14.09 -1.54 1.42
N ARG A 102 -14.65 -1.15 0.27
CA ARG A 102 -14.07 -1.38 -1.04
C ARG A 102 -13.90 -0.08 -1.82
N LEU A 103 -12.66 0.33 -2.05
CA LEU A 103 -12.31 1.57 -2.77
C LEU A 103 -11.64 1.25 -4.11
N ILE A 104 -12.06 1.93 -5.17
CA ILE A 104 -11.48 1.83 -6.51
C ILE A 104 -11.22 3.25 -7.02
N GLY A 105 -9.95 3.63 -7.19
CA GLY A 105 -9.55 4.93 -7.74
C GLY A 105 -9.96 5.04 -9.20
N GLY A 106 -9.25 4.34 -10.08
CA GLY A 106 -9.62 4.20 -11.49
C GLY A 106 -8.50 4.63 -12.43
N ALA A 107 -8.56 5.86 -12.92
CA ALA A 107 -7.60 6.40 -13.87
C ALA A 107 -7.06 7.73 -13.37
N ASN A 108 -5.76 7.96 -13.62
CA ASN A 108 -4.93 9.03 -13.06
C ASN A 108 -4.57 8.79 -11.59
N ALA A 109 -3.83 9.72 -10.99
CA ALA A 109 -3.25 9.55 -9.68
C ALA A 109 -4.32 9.76 -8.60
N ASP A 110 -4.70 8.68 -7.93
CA ASP A 110 -5.75 8.68 -6.92
C ASP A 110 -5.19 8.58 -5.50
N ARG A 111 -5.97 9.03 -4.52
CA ARG A 111 -5.69 8.85 -3.09
C ARG A 111 -6.80 8.09 -2.39
N LEU A 112 -6.47 6.91 -1.88
CA LEU A 112 -7.40 6.01 -1.22
C LEU A 112 -7.01 5.83 0.26
N LEU A 113 -7.99 6.00 1.15
CA LEU A 113 -7.87 5.75 2.59
C LEU A 113 -8.94 4.74 3.04
N GLY A 114 -8.55 3.54 3.46
CA GLY A 114 -9.46 2.50 3.96
C GLY A 114 -10.07 2.93 5.28
N GLY A 115 -9.24 3.03 6.32
CA GLY A 115 -9.65 3.49 7.64
C GLY A 115 -9.58 2.35 8.63
N SER A 116 -10.69 1.96 9.23
CA SER A 116 -10.76 0.84 10.14
C SER A 116 -11.69 -0.24 9.60
N GLY A 117 -11.22 -1.48 9.55
CA GLY A 117 -11.91 -2.57 8.88
C GLY A 117 -10.91 -3.42 8.12
N ASN A 118 -11.35 -4.50 7.51
CA ASN A 118 -10.52 -5.24 6.55
C ASN A 118 -10.91 -4.75 5.15
N ASP A 119 -10.14 -3.82 4.64
CA ASP A 119 -10.49 -3.04 3.46
C ASP A 119 -9.87 -3.63 2.17
N GLU A 120 -10.55 -3.45 1.04
CA GLU A 120 -10.01 -3.76 -0.29
C GLU A 120 -9.83 -2.48 -1.12
N LEU A 121 -8.58 -2.07 -1.35
CA LEU A 121 -8.23 -0.84 -2.05
C LEU A 121 -7.53 -1.13 -3.38
N PHE A 122 -7.98 -0.49 -4.46
CA PHE A 122 -7.44 -0.64 -5.81
C PHE A 122 -7.17 0.74 -6.41
N GLY A 123 -5.90 1.13 -6.58
CA GLY A 123 -5.49 2.40 -7.20
C GLY A 123 -5.94 2.49 -8.66
N GLY A 124 -5.43 1.60 -9.52
CA GLY A 124 -5.84 1.50 -10.90
C GLY A 124 -4.73 1.87 -11.88
N ASN A 125 -4.87 2.98 -12.59
CA ASN A 125 -3.80 3.51 -13.43
C ASN A 125 -3.44 4.90 -12.92
N GLY A 126 -2.19 5.18 -12.63
CA GLY A 126 -1.84 6.44 -11.99
C GLY A 126 -0.57 6.27 -11.19
N ALA A 127 -0.14 7.31 -10.52
CA ALA A 127 0.79 7.14 -9.41
C ALA A 127 -0.06 7.28 -8.15
N ASP A 128 -0.55 6.15 -7.64
CA ASP A 128 -1.60 6.13 -6.64
C ASP A 128 -1.03 6.13 -5.22
N LEU A 129 -1.74 6.77 -4.28
CA LEU A 129 -1.45 6.76 -2.85
C LEU A 129 -2.51 5.95 -2.12
N VAL A 130 -2.14 4.80 -1.56
CA VAL A 130 -3.10 3.82 -1.02
C VAL A 130 -2.74 3.46 0.43
N PHE A 131 -3.63 3.78 1.37
CA PHE A 131 -3.45 3.51 2.81
C PHE A 131 -4.58 2.63 3.34
N GLY A 132 -4.24 1.45 3.89
CA GLY A 132 -5.17 0.49 4.48
C GLY A 132 -5.74 1.00 5.80
N GLY A 133 -4.89 1.10 6.81
CA GLY A 133 -5.20 1.74 8.09
C GLY A 133 -5.18 0.75 9.25
N SER A 134 -6.32 0.24 9.68
CA SER A 134 -6.35 -0.76 10.75
C SER A 134 -7.27 -1.91 10.41
N GLY A 135 -6.73 -3.13 10.47
CA GLY A 135 -7.39 -4.37 10.08
C GLY A 135 -6.50 -5.10 9.08
N ASN A 136 -6.97 -6.20 8.51
CA ASN A 136 -6.15 -6.99 7.57
C ASN A 136 -6.56 -6.60 6.15
N ASP A 137 -5.80 -5.71 5.54
CA ASP A 137 -6.18 -5.03 4.33
C ASP A 137 -5.60 -5.69 3.08
N VAL A 138 -6.27 -5.46 1.94
CA VAL A 138 -5.81 -5.88 0.62
C VAL A 138 -5.63 -4.65 -0.26
N LEU A 139 -4.37 -4.33 -0.55
CA LEU A 139 -4.00 -3.14 -1.33
C LEU A 139 -3.42 -3.54 -2.68
N ARG A 140 -3.87 -2.86 -3.74
CA ARG A 140 -3.31 -3.00 -5.09
C ARG A 140 -3.06 -1.63 -5.70
N GLY A 141 -1.82 -1.34 -6.10
CA GLY A 141 -1.45 -0.12 -6.83
C GLY A 141 -2.02 -0.16 -8.24
N GLY A 142 -1.41 -0.94 -9.12
CA GLY A 142 -1.93 -1.21 -10.46
C GLY A 142 -0.92 -0.89 -11.54
N ASN A 143 -1.12 0.16 -12.30
CA ASN A 143 -0.14 0.65 -13.27
C ASN A 143 0.36 2.03 -12.86
N GLY A 144 1.67 2.20 -12.79
CA GLY A 144 2.35 3.46 -12.52
C GLY A 144 3.21 3.32 -11.27
N ALA A 145 3.71 4.42 -10.72
CA ALA A 145 4.60 4.34 -9.56
C ALA A 145 3.76 4.59 -8.30
N ASP A 146 3.38 3.52 -7.63
CA ASP A 146 2.38 3.56 -6.56
C ASP A 146 3.03 3.53 -5.17
N GLU A 147 2.42 4.21 -4.19
CA GLU A 147 2.79 4.14 -2.77
C GLU A 147 1.68 3.43 -1.99
N LEU A 148 2.02 2.30 -1.37
CA LEU A 148 1.09 1.45 -0.62
C LEU A 148 1.55 1.32 0.83
N GLN A 149 0.64 1.57 1.77
CA GLN A 149 0.88 1.41 3.21
C GLN A 149 -0.24 0.60 3.86
N GLY A 150 0.08 -0.56 4.44
CA GLY A 150 -0.87 -1.43 5.14
C GLY A 150 -1.30 -0.88 6.50
N ASP A 151 -0.34 -0.30 7.23
CA ASP A 151 -0.48 0.22 8.60
C ASP A 151 -0.59 -0.88 9.67
N ASN A 152 -1.77 -1.12 10.29
CA ASN A 152 -1.88 -2.10 11.38
C ASN A 152 -2.70 -3.31 10.95
N GLY A 153 -2.09 -4.49 10.99
CA GLY A 153 -2.76 -5.77 10.76
C GLY A 153 -1.91 -6.68 9.90
N ASN A 154 -2.46 -7.78 9.41
CA ASN A 154 -1.73 -8.68 8.52
C ASN A 154 -2.18 -8.39 7.08
N ASP A 155 -1.44 -7.53 6.42
CA ASP A 155 -1.86 -6.91 5.17
C ASP A 155 -1.30 -7.65 3.95
N ASN A 156 -1.96 -7.48 2.81
CA ASN A 156 -1.56 -8.04 1.53
C ASN A 156 -1.46 -6.94 0.47
N LEU A 157 -0.23 -6.52 0.21
CA LEU A 157 0.10 -5.41 -0.69
C LEU A 157 0.64 -5.94 -2.02
N ALA A 158 0.16 -5.39 -3.13
CA ALA A 158 0.67 -5.66 -4.47
C ALA A 158 0.81 -4.39 -5.31
N GLY A 159 2.04 -3.95 -5.60
CA GLY A 159 2.31 -2.80 -6.48
C GLY A 159 1.86 -3.07 -7.93
N ASN A 160 2.18 -4.27 -8.42
CA ASN A 160 1.91 -4.77 -9.77
C ASN A 160 2.86 -4.21 -10.83
N LYS A 161 2.59 -3.06 -11.45
CA LYS A 161 3.45 -2.53 -12.52
C LYS A 161 3.90 -1.12 -12.21
N GLY A 162 5.21 -0.96 -12.12
CA GLY A 162 5.90 0.32 -12.11
C GLY A 162 7.01 0.30 -11.09
N ALA A 163 7.40 1.45 -10.57
CA ALA A 163 8.40 1.50 -9.52
C ALA A 163 7.65 1.82 -8.24
N ASP A 164 7.29 0.79 -7.49
CA ASP A 164 6.31 0.87 -6.41
C ASP A 164 7.01 0.88 -5.05
N ASP A 165 6.50 1.69 -4.12
CA ASP A 165 6.95 1.75 -2.73
C ASP A 165 5.89 1.11 -1.82
N LEU A 166 6.21 -0.05 -1.24
CA LEU A 166 5.30 -0.84 -0.41
C LEU A 166 5.80 -0.89 1.05
N ARG A 167 4.91 -0.56 1.99
CA ARG A 167 5.17 -0.59 3.44
C ARG A 167 4.09 -1.43 4.12
N GLY A 168 4.46 -2.55 4.73
CA GLY A 168 3.54 -3.43 5.47
C GLY A 168 3.00 -2.72 6.71
N GLY A 169 3.90 -2.44 7.65
CA GLY A 169 3.58 -1.72 8.87
C GLY A 169 3.76 -2.64 10.07
N SER A 170 2.69 -2.95 10.78
CA SER A 170 2.74 -3.85 11.94
C SER A 170 1.85 -5.06 11.74
N GLY A 171 2.37 -6.25 12.00
CA GLY A 171 1.70 -7.52 11.77
C GLY A 171 2.51 -8.36 10.78
N ASN A 172 1.97 -9.51 10.38
CA ASN A 172 2.68 -10.41 9.47
C ASN A 172 2.19 -10.18 8.05
N ASP A 173 2.93 -9.36 7.30
CA ASP A 173 2.49 -8.83 6.02
C ASP A 173 3.00 -9.65 4.83
N ILE A 174 2.28 -9.53 3.70
CA ILE A 174 2.70 -10.07 2.40
C ILE A 174 2.82 -8.91 1.42
N LEU A 175 4.04 -8.64 0.99
CA LEU A 175 4.35 -7.58 0.03
C LEU A 175 4.80 -8.18 -1.31
N ARG A 176 4.22 -7.70 -2.41
CA ARG A 176 4.56 -8.09 -3.79
C ARG A 176 4.83 -6.85 -4.63
N GLY A 177 6.08 -6.61 -5.01
CA GLY A 177 6.44 -5.48 -5.89
C GLY A 177 5.81 -5.66 -7.27
N GLY A 178 6.21 -6.72 -7.97
CA GLY A 178 5.65 -7.08 -9.26
C GLY A 178 6.65 -6.83 -10.37
N SER A 179 6.43 -5.82 -11.19
CA SER A 179 7.36 -5.46 -12.26
C SER A 179 7.81 -4.02 -12.16
N GLY A 180 9.11 -3.82 -12.15
CA GLY A 180 9.76 -2.52 -12.30
C GLY A 180 10.86 -2.38 -11.28
N ARG A 181 10.86 -1.36 -10.44
CA ARG A 181 11.97 -1.19 -9.47
C ARG A 181 11.37 -0.82 -8.14
N ASP A 182 11.10 -1.84 -7.35
CA ASP A 182 10.21 -1.72 -6.21
C ASP A 182 11.00 -1.61 -4.90
N THR A 183 10.48 -0.85 -3.95
CA THR A 183 10.96 -0.77 -2.57
C THR A 183 9.95 -1.48 -1.68
N LEU A 184 10.34 -2.55 -1.00
CA LEU A 184 9.48 -3.30 -0.11
C LEU A 184 10.03 -3.23 1.32
N LEU A 185 9.22 -2.68 2.22
CA LEU A 185 9.51 -2.55 3.64
C LEU A 185 8.47 -3.34 4.44
N GLY A 186 8.89 -4.42 5.11
CA GLY A 186 7.99 -5.27 5.92
C GLY A 186 7.46 -4.49 7.13
N GLY A 187 8.33 -4.27 8.12
CA GLY A 187 8.01 -3.49 9.30
C GLY A 187 8.17 -4.33 10.56
N ASP A 188 7.19 -4.29 11.44
CA ASP A 188 7.16 -5.12 12.65
C ASP A 188 6.37 -6.40 12.37
N GLY A 189 6.98 -7.57 12.54
CA GLY A 189 6.32 -8.87 12.38
C GLY A 189 7.06 -9.84 11.46
N ASP A 190 6.57 -11.07 11.35
CA ASP A 190 7.20 -12.07 10.49
C ASP A 190 6.68 -11.91 9.03
N ASP A 191 7.35 -11.07 8.24
CA ASP A 191 6.85 -10.67 6.92
C ASP A 191 7.31 -11.57 5.76
N THR A 192 6.57 -11.53 4.65
CA THR A 192 6.97 -12.14 3.38
C THR A 192 7.03 -11.11 2.25
N LEU A 193 8.24 -10.82 1.78
CA LEU A 193 8.51 -9.86 0.71
C LEU A 193 8.91 -10.58 -0.57
N LEU A 194 8.23 -10.25 -1.68
CA LEU A 194 8.52 -10.75 -3.03
C LEU A 194 8.75 -9.55 -3.97
N GLY A 195 9.99 -9.31 -4.40
CA GLY A 195 10.36 -8.23 -5.32
C GLY A 195 9.68 -8.41 -6.68
N GLY A 196 10.05 -9.47 -7.38
CA GLY A 196 9.39 -9.87 -8.61
C GLY A 196 10.33 -9.73 -9.80
N SER A 197 10.10 -8.75 -10.66
CA SER A 197 10.95 -8.50 -11.82
C SER A 197 11.48 -7.08 -11.80
N GLY A 198 12.76 -6.96 -12.14
CA GLY A 198 13.50 -5.72 -12.06
C GLY A 198 14.31 -5.65 -10.77
N ASN A 199 14.88 -4.49 -10.43
CA ASN A 199 15.97 -4.43 -9.45
C ASN A 199 15.46 -3.92 -8.11
N ASP A 200 14.98 -4.83 -7.27
CA ASP A 200 14.17 -4.45 -6.12
C ASP A 200 15.01 -4.23 -4.87
N PHE A 201 14.49 -3.43 -3.93
CA PHE A 201 15.03 -3.28 -2.59
C PHE A 201 14.09 -3.91 -1.58
N LEU A 202 14.56 -4.89 -0.81
CA LEU A 202 13.75 -5.60 0.17
C LEU A 202 14.36 -5.44 1.57
N LEU A 203 13.59 -4.93 2.52
CA LEU A 203 13.99 -4.81 3.93
C LEU A 203 12.83 -5.26 4.82
N GLY A 204 13.02 -6.38 5.52
CA GLY A 204 12.02 -6.87 6.48
C GLY A 204 11.94 -6.04 7.76
N ASN A 205 13.09 -5.54 8.24
CA ASN A 205 13.31 -4.86 9.51
C ASN A 205 13.47 -5.80 10.72
N LEU A 206 12.52 -5.81 11.66
CA LEU A 206 12.57 -6.62 12.87
C LEU A 206 12.00 -8.01 12.57
N ASP A 207 12.14 -8.93 13.53
CA ASP A 207 11.54 -10.26 13.48
C ASP A 207 12.02 -11.14 12.29
N ASN A 208 11.33 -12.24 11.97
CA ASN A 208 11.84 -13.26 11.05
C ASN A 208 11.15 -13.18 9.69
N ASP A 209 11.76 -12.42 8.79
CA ASP A 209 11.21 -12.24 7.45
C ASP A 209 11.62 -13.31 6.47
N ARG A 210 10.83 -13.42 5.40
CA ARG A 210 11.18 -14.17 4.21
C ARG A 210 11.29 -13.24 3.00
N LEU A 211 12.50 -13.09 2.47
CA LEU A 211 12.81 -12.18 1.37
C LEU A 211 13.11 -12.96 0.09
N THR A 212 12.43 -12.62 -1.01
CA THR A 212 12.62 -13.24 -2.33
C THR A 212 12.74 -12.14 -3.37
N GLY A 213 13.92 -11.96 -3.96
CA GLY A 213 14.14 -10.92 -4.99
C GLY A 213 13.52 -11.31 -6.34
N ALA A 214 13.61 -12.60 -6.67
CA ALA A 214 13.24 -13.20 -7.94
C ALA A 214 14.15 -12.79 -9.10
N ALA A 215 13.69 -11.95 -10.03
CA ALA A 215 14.40 -11.71 -11.28
C ALA A 215 14.91 -10.27 -11.36
N GLY A 216 16.20 -10.09 -11.18
CA GLY A 216 16.83 -8.78 -11.35
C GLY A 216 18.15 -8.74 -10.63
N ALA A 217 18.68 -7.54 -10.41
CA ALA A 217 19.79 -7.31 -9.51
C ALA A 217 19.25 -6.66 -8.24
N ASP A 218 18.92 -7.51 -7.28
CA ASP A 218 18.16 -7.10 -6.10
C ASP A 218 19.09 -6.69 -4.95
N THR A 219 18.58 -5.86 -4.05
CA THR A 219 19.28 -5.44 -2.84
C THR A 219 18.49 -5.86 -1.62
N PHE A 220 19.08 -6.76 -0.82
CA PHE A 220 18.51 -7.19 0.45
C PHE A 220 19.09 -6.36 1.59
N GLY A 221 18.24 -5.56 2.22
CA GLY A 221 18.54 -4.84 3.44
C GLY A 221 18.49 -5.76 4.65
N LEU A 222 19.58 -5.78 5.42
CA LEU A 222 19.69 -6.55 6.66
C LEU A 222 20.02 -5.61 7.81
N SER A 223 19.20 -5.63 8.84
CA SER A 223 19.38 -4.83 10.05
C SER A 223 19.86 -5.66 11.23
N SER A 224 20.75 -5.09 12.04
CA SER A 224 21.00 -5.62 13.39
C SER A 224 19.79 -5.36 14.30
N GLY A 225 19.29 -6.39 14.99
CA GLY A 225 18.11 -6.30 15.83
C GLY A 225 17.60 -7.67 16.30
N THR A 226 16.41 -7.70 16.90
CA THR A 226 15.70 -8.95 17.19
C THR A 226 15.05 -9.43 15.91
N GLY A 227 15.64 -10.41 15.23
CA GLY A 227 15.10 -10.91 13.96
C GLY A 227 16.13 -11.66 13.14
N GLN A 228 15.69 -12.60 12.28
CA GLN A 228 16.54 -13.36 11.37
C GLN A 228 15.85 -13.52 10.02
N SER A 229 16.17 -12.66 9.06
CA SER A 229 15.58 -12.75 7.74
C SER A 229 16.15 -13.94 6.96
N THR A 230 15.31 -14.63 6.20
CA THR A 230 15.72 -15.67 5.26
C THR A 230 15.63 -15.12 3.85
N ILE A 231 16.77 -15.00 3.17
CA ILE A 231 16.84 -14.65 1.76
C ILE A 231 16.84 -15.95 0.96
N THR A 232 15.92 -16.08 0.02
CA THR A 232 15.50 -17.40 -0.46
C THR A 232 16.09 -17.79 -1.81
N ASP A 233 16.59 -16.82 -2.56
CA ASP A 233 17.02 -16.98 -3.95
C ASP A 233 18.22 -16.11 -4.34
N PHE A 234 19.02 -15.66 -3.36
CA PHE A 234 20.20 -14.81 -3.59
C PHE A 234 21.13 -15.36 -4.68
N VAL A 235 21.39 -14.52 -5.69
CA VAL A 235 22.24 -14.82 -6.85
C VAL A 235 23.58 -14.09 -6.74
N ASP A 236 24.64 -14.85 -6.47
CA ASP A 236 26.03 -14.36 -6.44
C ASP A 236 26.41 -13.58 -7.70
N GLY A 237 27.07 -12.43 -7.53
CA GLY A 237 27.50 -11.55 -8.62
C GLY A 237 26.39 -10.74 -9.28
N VAL A 238 25.12 -10.97 -8.91
CA VAL A 238 23.95 -10.22 -9.41
C VAL A 238 23.34 -9.39 -8.28
N ASP A 239 22.99 -10.06 -7.18
CA ASP A 239 22.35 -9.43 -6.03
C ASP A 239 23.35 -8.77 -5.09
N ARG A 240 22.81 -7.96 -4.18
CA ARG A 240 23.56 -7.21 -3.17
C ARG A 240 22.93 -7.32 -1.80
N ILE A 241 23.77 -7.23 -0.79
CA ILE A 241 23.37 -7.14 0.62
C ILE A 241 23.75 -5.75 1.12
N ALA A 242 22.76 -5.01 1.59
CA ALA A 242 22.95 -3.76 2.32
C ALA A 242 22.86 -4.06 3.82
N LEU A 243 23.86 -3.66 4.60
CA LEU A 243 23.87 -3.85 6.05
C LEU A 243 23.51 -2.53 6.74
N PHE A 244 22.49 -2.57 7.60
CA PHE A 244 21.99 -1.46 8.39
C PHE A 244 22.29 -1.69 9.88
N ASP A 245 22.74 -0.64 10.57
CA ASP A 245 22.85 -0.61 12.03
C ASP A 245 21.85 0.41 12.57
N PHE A 246 20.69 -0.04 13.04
CA PHE A 246 19.66 0.84 13.59
C PHE A 246 20.00 1.41 14.98
N SER A 247 21.17 1.10 15.56
CA SER A 247 21.68 1.87 16.72
C SER A 247 22.07 3.31 16.35
N VAL A 248 21.98 3.63 15.06
CA VAL A 248 22.17 4.95 14.47
C VAL A 248 20.97 5.23 13.56
N ASP A 249 20.43 6.44 13.66
CA ASP A 249 19.24 6.96 12.97
C ASP A 249 18.99 6.33 11.57
N PRO A 250 17.79 5.76 11.29
CA PRO A 250 17.40 5.26 9.97
C PRO A 250 17.64 6.26 8.82
N ASN A 251 17.64 7.56 9.13
CA ASN A 251 17.83 8.65 8.16
C ASN A 251 19.30 9.05 7.97
N ALA A 252 20.23 8.42 8.67
CA ALA A 252 21.66 8.66 8.51
C ALA A 252 22.18 7.98 7.23
N GLN A 253 21.99 8.66 6.10
CA GLN A 253 22.60 8.32 4.82
C GLN A 253 24.10 8.07 5.00
N GLY A 254 24.52 6.82 4.80
CA GLY A 254 25.91 6.42 4.72
C GLY A 254 26.55 5.97 6.02
N PHE A 255 26.38 4.68 6.34
CA PHE A 255 27.28 3.98 7.25
C PHE A 255 28.31 3.17 6.47
N ALA A 256 29.57 3.59 6.56
CA ALA A 256 30.71 2.77 6.17
C ALA A 256 31.00 1.80 7.32
N LEU A 257 30.45 0.58 7.26
CA LEU A 257 30.83 -0.46 8.22
C LEU A 257 32.28 -0.85 7.99
N GLY A 258 33.11 -0.69 9.01
CA GLY A 258 34.35 -1.45 9.09
C GLY A 258 33.98 -2.92 9.25
N PHE A 259 34.21 -3.73 8.21
CA PHE A 259 33.90 -5.17 8.16
C PHE A 259 34.60 -6.04 9.23
N SER A 260 35.21 -5.46 10.28
CA SER A 260 35.97 -6.19 11.30
C SER A 260 35.14 -7.15 12.15
N SER A 261 33.82 -7.05 12.13
CA SER A 261 32.90 -7.91 12.89
C SER A 261 31.86 -8.63 12.03
N LEU A 262 31.98 -8.55 10.70
CA LEU A 262 31.16 -9.33 9.77
C LEU A 262 31.71 -10.76 9.70
N ALA A 263 30.85 -11.74 9.95
CA ALA A 263 31.14 -13.16 9.82
C ALA A 263 30.17 -13.80 8.82
N ILE A 264 30.73 -14.59 7.91
CA ILE A 264 29.99 -15.38 6.92
C ILE A 264 30.35 -16.84 7.20
N ALA A 265 29.36 -17.69 7.42
CA ALA A 265 29.57 -19.09 7.76
C ALA A 265 28.61 -20.01 7.00
N GLN A 266 29.04 -21.25 6.75
CA GLN A 266 28.19 -22.29 6.19
C GLN A 266 27.49 -23.06 7.32
N VAL A 267 26.17 -23.23 7.21
CA VAL A 267 25.37 -24.09 8.07
C VAL A 267 24.53 -25.01 7.20
N GLY A 268 24.89 -26.30 7.14
CA GLY A 268 24.24 -27.22 6.20
C GLY A 268 24.44 -26.76 4.75
N ASN A 269 23.34 -26.54 4.02
CA ASN A 269 23.37 -26.03 2.65
C ASN A 269 23.27 -24.50 2.56
N ASP A 270 23.10 -23.83 3.71
CA ASP A 270 22.78 -22.40 3.76
C ASP A 270 23.98 -21.59 4.26
N THR A 271 24.01 -20.31 3.89
CA THR A 271 25.02 -19.35 4.36
C THR A 271 24.40 -18.42 5.40
N THR A 272 25.05 -18.24 6.54
CA THR A 272 24.62 -17.30 7.58
C THR A 272 25.48 -16.04 7.56
N ILE A 273 24.85 -14.88 7.67
CA ILE A 273 25.49 -13.56 7.79
C ILE A 273 25.31 -13.05 9.21
N THR A 274 26.41 -12.78 9.89
CA THR A 274 26.43 -12.32 11.28
C THR A 274 27.22 -11.01 11.38
N LEU A 275 26.69 -10.03 12.10
CA LEU A 275 27.37 -8.76 12.36
C LEU A 275 27.42 -8.53 13.87
N ASN A 276 28.60 -8.23 14.41
CA ASN A 276 28.80 -7.99 15.86
C ASN A 276 28.37 -9.15 16.78
N GLY A 277 28.18 -10.36 16.24
CA GLY A 277 27.69 -11.54 16.96
C GLY A 277 26.19 -11.79 16.79
N ASP A 278 25.46 -10.86 16.19
CA ASP A 278 24.04 -10.99 15.89
C ASP A 278 23.86 -11.64 14.52
N LEU A 279 23.09 -12.73 14.46
CA LEU A 279 22.73 -13.38 13.22
C LEU A 279 21.68 -12.53 12.51
N LEU A 280 22.05 -11.95 11.37
CA LEU A 280 21.17 -11.05 10.63
C LEU A 280 20.30 -11.83 9.64
N ALA A 281 20.91 -12.75 8.90
CA ALA A 281 20.19 -13.49 7.87
C ALA A 281 20.77 -14.86 7.55
N THR A 282 19.90 -15.68 6.96
CA THR A 282 20.26 -16.93 6.29
C THR A 282 20.00 -16.80 4.79
N LEU A 283 21.03 -17.00 3.97
CA LEU A 283 20.91 -17.19 2.52
C LEU A 283 20.66 -18.66 2.24
N ALA A 284 19.43 -19.00 1.86
CA ALA A 284 19.02 -20.38 1.63
C ALA A 284 19.70 -20.97 0.39
N ASN A 285 20.28 -22.17 0.52
CA ASN A 285 20.96 -22.90 -0.54
C ASN A 285 22.13 -22.16 -1.22
N VAL A 286 22.73 -21.18 -0.55
CA VAL A 286 23.92 -20.46 -1.02
C VAL A 286 25.16 -21.00 -0.34
N GLN A 287 26.25 -21.11 -1.10
CA GLN A 287 27.53 -21.58 -0.57
C GLN A 287 28.34 -20.41 -0.01
N ALA A 288 28.82 -20.52 1.23
CA ALA A 288 29.44 -19.40 1.93
C ALA A 288 30.74 -18.92 1.28
N ASN A 289 31.41 -19.79 0.52
CA ASN A 289 32.64 -19.46 -0.19
C ASN A 289 32.43 -18.69 -1.50
N THR A 290 31.19 -18.52 -1.97
CA THR A 290 30.88 -17.67 -3.12
C THR A 290 30.67 -16.23 -2.69
N ILE A 291 30.27 -15.98 -1.45
CA ILE A 291 30.04 -14.62 -0.94
C ILE A 291 31.37 -13.89 -0.73
N THR A 292 31.48 -12.72 -1.34
CA THR A 292 32.64 -11.84 -1.28
C THR A 292 32.26 -10.42 -0.87
N VAL A 293 33.25 -9.57 -0.68
CA VAL A 293 33.02 -8.13 -0.42
C VAL A 293 32.29 -7.41 -1.56
N ALA A 294 32.28 -7.97 -2.78
CA ALA A 294 31.59 -7.37 -3.92
C ALA A 294 30.06 -7.53 -3.82
N ASP A 295 29.59 -8.47 -3.00
CA ASP A 295 28.17 -8.75 -2.77
C ASP A 295 27.56 -7.83 -1.72
N PHE A 296 28.35 -6.94 -1.13
CA PHE A 296 27.88 -5.94 -0.19
C PHE A 296 27.84 -4.55 -0.82
N THR A 297 26.85 -3.76 -0.45
CA THR A 297 26.67 -2.39 -0.91
C THR A 297 26.40 -1.44 0.26
N THR A 298 26.81 -0.18 0.09
CA THR A 298 26.41 0.94 0.96
C THR A 298 25.43 1.88 0.25
N THR A 299 25.08 1.59 -0.99
CA THR A 299 24.12 2.36 -1.79
C THR A 299 22.75 1.71 -1.64
N VAL A 300 21.80 2.48 -1.12
CA VAL A 300 20.42 2.10 -0.85
C VAL A 300 19.49 3.21 -1.37
N PRO A 301 18.21 2.92 -1.69
CA PRO A 301 17.24 3.96 -2.05
C PRO A 301 17.00 4.93 -0.89
N ASP A 302 16.38 6.07 -1.19
CA ASP A 302 15.90 6.99 -0.16
C ASP A 302 14.67 6.35 0.52
N LEU A 303 14.68 6.25 1.85
CA LEU A 303 13.64 5.54 2.60
C LEU A 303 12.65 6.50 3.28
N THR A 304 12.81 7.81 3.08
CA THR A 304 12.01 8.89 3.69
C THR A 304 10.64 9.03 3.09
#